data_AF-A0A8S2G6B4-F1
#
_entry.id   AF-A0A8S2G6B4-F1
#
_cell.length_a   1.000
_cell.length_b   1.000
_cell.length_c   1.000
_cell.angle_alpha   90.00
_cell.angle_beta   90.00
_cell.angle_gamma   90.00
#
_symmetry.space_group_name_H-M   'P 1'
#
loop_
_entity.id
_entity.type
_entity.pdbx_description
1 polymer ?
#
loop_
_entity_poly.entity_id
_entity_poly.type
_entity_poly.pdbx_seq_one_letter_code
_entity_poly.pdbx_strand_id
1 'polypeptide(L)'
;MYRKFYTNPSLWIDNNTRLKINNYSRDRVKNNHDYLCNNSCPSNLCKGQLMDEVRAKFMNTRVIYYGDGKDDFCPACHSISGDIICIRKGFSLEKLIKEKQDSTNPVKGDIYYFDNFKDIEDMLKDRGIIQTKNGSCCI
;
A
#
# COMPACT_ATOMS: atom_id res chain seq x y z
N MET A 1 6.51 0.89 16.59
CA MET A 1 6.12 -0.54 16.71
C MET A 1 5.12 -0.88 15.61
N TYR A 2 5.38 -1.91 14.80
CA TYR A 2 4.42 -2.39 13.79
C TYR A 2 3.40 -3.33 14.43
N ARG A 3 2.15 -3.29 13.95
CA ARG A 3 1.07 -4.13 14.51
C ARG A 3 0.87 -5.45 13.77
N LYS A 4 1.15 -5.47 12.47
CA LYS A 4 0.92 -6.65 11.63
C LYS A 4 1.76 -6.61 10.37
N PHE A 5 2.28 -7.77 9.99
CA PHE A 5 2.99 -8.01 8.74
C PHE A 5 2.15 -8.89 7.83
N TYR A 6 2.14 -8.56 6.54
CA TYR A 6 1.50 -9.36 5.52
C TYR A 6 2.57 -9.78 4.52
N THR A 7 2.78 -11.07 4.38
CA THR A 7 3.78 -11.67 3.51
C THR A 7 3.25 -12.97 2.94
N ASN A 8 3.89 -13.48 1.90
CA ASN A 8 3.61 -14.80 1.37
C ASN A 8 3.74 -15.85 2.48
N PRO A 9 2.69 -16.65 2.77
CA PRO A 9 2.75 -17.68 3.79
C PRO A 9 3.87 -18.66 3.50
N SER A 10 4.67 -18.99 4.51
CA SER A 10 5.80 -19.88 4.38
C SER A 10 5.76 -21.00 5.40
N LEU A 11 6.26 -22.17 5.00
CA LEU A 11 6.32 -23.38 5.83
C LEU A 11 7.69 -24.04 5.61
N TRP A 12 8.36 -24.38 6.71
CA TRP A 12 9.55 -25.22 6.66
C TRP A 12 9.14 -26.66 6.35
N ILE A 13 9.78 -27.26 5.36
CA ILE A 13 9.57 -28.64 4.92
C ILE A 13 10.89 -29.40 4.95
N ASP A 14 10.83 -30.72 4.70
CA ASP A 14 11.99 -31.59 4.57
C ASP A 14 12.93 -31.46 5.79
N ASN A 15 12.40 -31.70 7.00
CA ASN A 15 13.13 -31.58 8.27
C ASN A 15 13.81 -30.20 8.48
N ASN A 16 13.10 -29.12 8.15
CA ASN A 16 13.57 -27.73 8.27
C ASN A 16 14.77 -27.38 7.37
N THR A 17 15.00 -28.11 6.30
CA THR A 17 16.09 -27.82 5.35
C THR A 17 15.65 -26.93 4.18
N ARG A 18 14.33 -26.85 3.91
CA ARG A 18 13.79 -26.06 2.80
C ARG A 18 12.60 -25.22 3.25
N LEU A 19 12.55 -23.98 2.77
CA LEU A 19 11.41 -23.09 2.99
C LEU A 19 10.48 -23.13 1.78
N LYS A 20 9.25 -23.62 1.98
CA LYS A 20 8.19 -23.58 0.97
C LYS A 20 7.43 -22.27 1.11
N ILE A 21 7.43 -21.46 0.06
CA ILE A 21 6.67 -20.20 -0.02
C ILE A 21 5.41 -20.43 -0.84
N ASN A 22 4.25 -20.07 -0.29
CA ASN A 22 2.97 -20.06 -0.99
C ASN A 22 2.57 -18.62 -1.34
N ASN A 23 1.91 -18.43 -2.48
CA ASN A 23 1.37 -17.12 -2.83
C ASN A 23 0.29 -16.72 -1.82
N TYR A 24 0.37 -15.53 -1.25
CA TYR A 24 -0.70 -14.96 -0.42
C TYR A 24 -2.04 -14.96 -1.18
N SER A 25 -1.93 -14.73 -2.48
CA SER A 25 -3.03 -14.65 -3.44
C SER A 25 -3.50 -16.00 -4.04
N ARG A 26 -2.87 -17.15 -3.72
CA ARG A 26 -3.04 -18.43 -4.46
C ARG A 26 -4.48 -18.92 -4.61
N ASP A 27 -5.29 -18.76 -3.56
CA ASP A 27 -6.69 -19.20 -3.52
C ASP A 27 -7.69 -18.04 -3.63
N ARG A 28 -7.21 -16.78 -3.56
CA ARG A 28 -8.06 -15.57 -3.53
C ARG A 28 -8.11 -14.84 -4.87
N VAL A 29 -7.13 -15.08 -5.75
CA VAL A 29 -6.99 -14.37 -7.05
C VAL A 29 -7.54 -15.16 -8.23
N LYS A 30 -8.00 -16.40 -8.05
CA LYS A 30 -8.48 -17.23 -9.17
C LYS A 30 -9.66 -16.65 -9.94
N ASN A 31 -10.47 -15.76 -9.36
CA ASN A 31 -11.73 -15.35 -9.99
C ASN A 31 -11.98 -13.85 -10.17
N ASN A 32 -11.11 -12.93 -9.74
CA ASN A 32 -11.27 -11.48 -10.01
C ASN A 32 -10.02 -10.72 -9.55
N HIS A 33 -8.92 -10.80 -10.32
CA HIS A 33 -7.93 -9.76 -10.19
C HIS A 33 -8.57 -8.50 -10.77
N ASP A 34 -8.87 -7.55 -9.88
CA ASP A 34 -9.74 -6.42 -10.16
C ASP A 34 -9.30 -5.69 -11.44
N TYR A 35 -10.25 -5.24 -12.25
CA TYR A 35 -9.96 -4.48 -13.48
C TYR A 35 -9.08 -3.25 -13.21
N LEU A 36 -9.11 -2.78 -11.95
CA LEU A 36 -8.28 -1.71 -11.41
C LEU A 36 -6.79 -2.02 -11.37
N CYS A 37 -6.36 -3.29 -11.25
CA CYS A 37 -4.93 -3.60 -11.13
C CYS A 37 -4.18 -3.45 -12.49
N ASN A 38 -4.84 -3.56 -13.64
CA ASN A 38 -4.22 -3.42 -14.98
C ASN A 38 -2.86 -4.18 -15.12
N ASN A 39 -2.77 -5.39 -14.55
CA ASN A 39 -1.55 -6.22 -14.51
C ASN A 39 -0.32 -5.56 -13.85
N SER A 40 -0.52 -4.62 -12.93
CA SER A 40 0.57 -4.00 -12.15
C SER A 40 1.04 -4.87 -10.97
N CYS A 41 0.17 -5.73 -10.44
CA CYS A 41 0.42 -6.53 -9.25
C CYS A 41 1.16 -7.83 -9.60
N PRO A 42 2.09 -8.29 -8.75
CA PRO A 42 2.73 -9.58 -8.93
C PRO A 42 1.76 -10.73 -8.60
N SER A 43 2.02 -11.92 -9.16
CA SER A 43 1.14 -13.09 -9.02
C SER A 43 1.07 -13.67 -7.60
N ASN A 44 1.97 -13.24 -6.72
CA ASN A 44 2.10 -13.76 -5.37
C ASN A 44 1.32 -12.95 -4.31
N LEU A 45 1.26 -11.62 -4.44
CA LEU A 45 0.63 -10.72 -3.47
C LEU A 45 0.07 -9.46 -4.16
N CYS A 46 -1.26 -9.31 -4.15
CA CYS A 46 -1.92 -8.08 -4.57
C CYS A 46 -2.10 -7.13 -3.38
N LYS A 47 -1.36 -6.01 -3.38
CA LYS A 47 -1.41 -5.00 -2.30
C LYS A 47 -2.76 -4.27 -2.22
N GLY A 48 -3.47 -4.08 -3.33
CA GLY A 48 -4.80 -3.47 -3.35
C GLY A 48 -5.87 -4.32 -2.67
N GLN A 49 -5.92 -5.61 -3.00
CA GLN A 49 -6.79 -6.57 -2.29
C GLN A 49 -6.45 -6.64 -0.80
N LEU A 50 -5.16 -6.61 -0.46
CA LEU A 50 -4.74 -6.57 0.93
C LEU A 50 -5.24 -5.30 1.66
N MET A 51 -5.20 -4.14 0.99
CA MET A 51 -5.74 -2.89 1.52
C MET A 51 -7.25 -3.00 1.80
N ASP A 52 -8.02 -3.63 0.92
CA ASP A 52 -9.45 -3.89 1.14
C ASP A 52 -9.68 -4.83 2.34
N GLU A 53 -8.90 -5.90 2.46
CA GLU A 53 -8.97 -6.82 3.60
C GLU A 53 -8.67 -6.13 4.93
N VAL A 54 -7.69 -5.21 4.94
CA VAL A 54 -7.33 -4.41 6.11
C VAL A 54 -8.48 -3.47 6.45
N ARG A 55 -9.06 -2.78 5.45
CA ARG A 55 -10.20 -1.87 5.65
C ARG A 55 -11.42 -2.59 6.20
N ALA A 56 -11.75 -3.76 5.67
CA ALA A 56 -12.87 -4.58 6.15
C ALA A 56 -12.71 -5.00 7.62
N LYS A 57 -11.47 -5.16 8.10
CA LYS A 57 -11.16 -5.48 9.51
C LYS A 57 -11.20 -4.27 10.43
N PHE A 58 -10.94 -3.07 9.90
CA PHE A 58 -10.90 -1.82 10.65
C PHE A 58 -11.94 -0.85 10.08
N MET A 59 -13.22 -1.11 10.40
CA MET A 59 -14.35 -0.31 9.92
C MET A 59 -14.09 1.20 10.07
N ASN A 60 -14.41 1.99 9.05
CA ASN A 60 -14.25 3.46 9.02
C ASN A 60 -12.82 3.98 9.22
N THR A 61 -11.79 3.20 8.87
CA THR A 61 -10.40 3.67 8.95
C THR A 61 -9.98 4.40 7.69
N ARG A 62 -9.49 5.63 7.86
CA ARG A 62 -8.72 6.36 6.83
C ARG A 62 -7.41 5.63 6.55
N VAL A 63 -7.10 5.36 5.30
CA VAL A 63 -5.82 4.78 4.90
C VAL A 63 -4.85 5.87 4.48
N ILE A 64 -3.62 5.76 4.98
CA ILE A 64 -2.46 6.49 4.47
C ILE A 64 -1.53 5.44 3.88
N TYR A 65 -1.47 5.39 2.56
CA TYR A 65 -0.64 4.46 1.81
C TYR A 65 0.58 5.20 1.28
N TYR A 66 1.78 4.60 1.34
CA TYR A 66 2.98 5.17 0.73
C TYR A 66 3.71 4.11 -0.09
N GLY A 67 4.19 4.51 -1.28
CA GLY A 67 4.88 3.61 -2.21
C GLY A 67 5.56 4.33 -3.37
N ASP A 68 6.30 3.58 -4.16
CA ASP A 68 7.13 4.08 -5.27
C ASP A 68 7.17 3.11 -6.48
N GLY A 69 6.85 1.83 -6.26
CA GLY A 69 6.87 0.78 -7.26
C GLY A 69 5.62 0.76 -8.15
N LYS A 70 5.75 0.14 -9.33
CA LYS A 70 4.61 -0.10 -10.22
C LYS A 70 3.51 -0.92 -9.54
N ASP A 71 3.89 -1.87 -8.70
CA ASP A 71 2.98 -2.74 -7.95
C ASP A 71 2.22 -2.01 -6.82
N ASP A 72 2.58 -0.76 -6.54
CA ASP A 72 1.85 0.15 -5.64
C ASP A 72 0.71 0.91 -6.35
N PHE A 73 0.56 0.74 -7.67
CA PHE A 73 -0.53 1.37 -8.42
C PHE A 73 -1.90 0.81 -8.04
N CYS A 74 -2.01 -0.51 -7.90
CA CYS A 74 -3.27 -1.14 -7.51
C CYS A 74 -3.81 -0.63 -6.16
N PRO A 75 -3.07 -0.61 -5.05
CA PRO A 75 -3.58 -0.02 -3.81
C PRO A 75 -3.92 1.47 -3.94
N ALA A 76 -3.22 2.24 -4.78
CA ALA A 76 -3.63 3.61 -5.09
C ALA A 76 -5.02 3.67 -5.77
N CYS A 77 -5.35 2.76 -6.68
CA CYS A 77 -6.67 2.67 -7.30
C CYS A 77 -7.78 2.19 -6.36
N HIS A 78 -7.44 1.42 -5.32
CA HIS A 78 -8.37 0.99 -4.27
C HIS A 78 -8.59 2.05 -3.18
N SER A 79 -7.94 3.21 -3.30
CA SER A 79 -8.18 4.35 -2.42
C SER A 79 -9.62 4.86 -2.54
N ILE A 80 -10.13 5.37 -1.43
CA ILE A 80 -11.42 6.05 -1.37
C ILE A 80 -11.22 7.51 -0.97
N SER A 81 -12.27 8.32 -1.13
CA SER A 81 -12.24 9.71 -0.69
C SER A 81 -11.87 9.82 0.80
N GLY A 82 -10.94 10.72 1.10
CA GLY A 82 -10.41 10.94 2.44
C GLY A 82 -9.19 10.10 2.80
N ASP A 83 -8.81 9.09 2.00
CA ASP A 83 -7.49 8.45 2.10
C ASP A 83 -6.38 9.39 1.59
N ILE A 84 -5.13 9.09 1.96
CA ILE A 84 -3.94 9.78 1.44
C ILE A 84 -3.01 8.77 0.78
N ILE A 85 -2.66 9.02 -0.48
CA ILE A 85 -1.73 8.22 -1.27
C ILE A 85 -0.44 9.01 -1.45
N CYS A 86 0.55 8.66 -0.65
CA CYS A 86 1.89 9.21 -0.70
C CYS A 86 2.69 8.52 -1.81
N ILE A 87 3.07 9.28 -2.83
CA ILE A 87 3.80 8.78 -4.01
C ILE A 87 5.21 9.33 -3.99
N ARG A 88 6.21 8.46 -4.08
CA ARG A 88 7.60 8.91 -4.14
C ARG A 88 7.91 9.54 -5.50
N LYS A 89 8.48 10.75 -5.47
CA LYS A 89 8.89 11.48 -6.68
C LYS A 89 10.07 10.80 -7.39
N GLY A 90 10.04 10.79 -8.71
CA GLY A 90 11.06 10.23 -9.58
C GLY A 90 10.94 8.72 -9.84
N PHE A 91 9.90 8.05 -9.33
CA PHE A 91 9.75 6.59 -9.42
C PHE A 91 8.58 6.15 -10.31
N SER A 92 8.51 4.84 -10.56
CA SER A 92 7.57 4.23 -11.48
C SER A 92 6.11 4.50 -11.16
N LEU A 93 5.76 4.60 -9.87
CA LEU A 93 4.39 4.91 -9.45
C LEU A 93 3.97 6.32 -9.88
N GLU A 94 4.80 7.33 -9.67
CA GLU A 94 4.51 8.71 -10.08
C GLU A 94 4.24 8.80 -11.59
N LYS A 95 5.12 8.20 -12.39
CA LYS A 95 4.99 8.19 -13.84
C LYS A 95 3.65 7.57 -14.26
N LEU A 96 3.32 6.40 -13.70
CA LEU A 96 2.09 5.68 -14.04
C LEU A 96 0.83 6.43 -13.60
N ILE A 97 0.87 7.09 -12.45
CA ILE A 97 -0.26 7.88 -11.93
C ILE A 97 -0.51 9.09 -12.83
N LYS A 98 0.54 9.83 -13.19
CA LYS A 98 0.44 10.96 -14.13
C LYS A 98 -0.12 10.52 -15.48
N GLU A 99 0.40 9.43 -16.06
CA GLU A 99 -0.11 8.86 -17.32
C GLU A 99 -1.60 8.46 -17.27
N LYS A 100 -2.11 8.05 -16.10
CA LYS A 100 -3.49 7.57 -15.93
C LYS A 100 -4.48 8.65 -15.48
N GLN A 101 -4.00 9.70 -14.83
CA GLN A 101 -4.81 10.85 -14.43
C GLN A 101 -5.44 11.55 -15.64
N ASP A 102 -4.68 11.68 -16.73
CA ASP A 102 -5.14 12.34 -17.95
C ASP A 102 -6.23 11.58 -18.72
N SER A 103 -6.44 10.29 -18.41
CA SER A 103 -7.36 9.41 -19.15
C SER A 103 -8.57 8.97 -18.33
N THR A 104 -8.36 8.49 -17.11
CA THR A 104 -9.41 7.81 -16.32
C THR A 104 -9.46 8.25 -14.86
N ASN A 105 -8.41 8.91 -14.36
CA ASN A 105 -8.18 9.25 -12.96
C ASN A 105 -8.68 8.20 -11.95
N PRO A 106 -8.00 7.04 -11.85
CA PRO A 106 -8.49 5.93 -11.03
C PRO A 106 -8.26 6.10 -9.52
N VAL A 107 -7.53 7.13 -9.08
CA VAL A 107 -7.20 7.37 -7.67
C VAL A 107 -8.20 8.34 -7.06
N LYS A 108 -8.92 7.89 -6.03
CA LYS A 108 -9.96 8.69 -5.36
C LYS A 108 -9.48 9.37 -4.08
N GLY A 109 -8.36 8.90 -3.51
CA GLY A 109 -7.71 9.53 -2.36
C GLY A 109 -6.89 10.77 -2.73
N ASP A 110 -6.53 11.55 -1.72
CA ASP A 110 -5.63 12.70 -1.88
C ASP A 110 -4.23 12.21 -2.24
N ILE A 111 -3.66 12.73 -3.32
CA ILE A 111 -2.27 12.40 -3.69
C ILE A 111 -1.31 13.38 -3.02
N TYR A 112 -0.27 12.84 -2.38
CA TYR A 112 0.83 13.62 -1.82
C TYR A 112 2.16 13.12 -2.38
N TYR A 113 2.92 14.00 -3.03
CA TYR A 113 4.22 13.62 -3.58
C TYR A 113 5.35 13.91 -2.59
N PHE A 114 6.17 12.91 -2.27
CA PHE A 114 7.26 13.02 -1.31
C PHE A 114 8.61 12.61 -1.92
N ASP A 115 9.70 13.22 -1.45
CA ASP A 115 11.08 12.84 -1.80
C ASP A 115 11.66 11.89 -0.75
N ASN A 116 11.35 12.16 0.53
CA ASN A 116 11.86 11.41 1.66
C ASN A 116 10.83 11.33 2.81
N PHE A 117 11.10 10.51 3.83
CA PHE A 117 10.15 10.28 4.94
C PHE A 117 9.88 11.52 5.79
N LYS A 118 10.77 12.52 5.79
CA LYS A 118 10.55 13.79 6.49
C LYS A 118 9.34 14.53 5.93
N ASP A 119 9.19 14.54 4.61
CA ASP A 119 8.07 15.20 3.95
C ASP A 119 6.73 14.55 4.36
N ILE A 120 6.71 13.22 4.49
CA ILE A 120 5.53 12.50 5.00
C ILE A 120 5.30 12.87 6.47
N GLU A 121 6.33 12.87 7.31
CA GLU A 121 6.21 13.24 8.72
C GLU A 121 5.63 14.65 8.89
N ASP A 122 6.16 15.63 8.14
CA ASP A 122 5.74 17.02 8.20
C ASP A 122 4.30 17.16 7.66
N MET A 123 3.95 16.50 6.55
CA MET A 123 2.58 16.44 6.05
C MET A 123 1.59 15.88 7.07
N LEU A 124 1.96 14.82 7.79
CA LEU A 124 1.10 14.24 8.81
C LEU A 124 0.92 15.16 10.02
N LYS A 125 1.95 15.94 10.39
CA LYS A 125 1.87 16.96 11.45
C LYS A 125 1.00 18.14 11.03
N ASP A 126 1.22 18.68 9.83
CA ASP A 126 0.48 19.81 9.28
C ASP A 126 -1.02 19.51 9.15
N ARG A 127 -1.36 18.26 8.83
CA ARG A 127 -2.75 17.78 8.78
C ARG A 127 -3.31 17.37 10.16
N GLY A 128 -2.54 17.52 11.24
CA GLY A 128 -2.94 17.16 12.60
C GLY A 128 -3.18 15.65 12.82
N ILE A 129 -2.66 14.80 11.93
CA ILE A 129 -2.84 13.34 11.98
C ILE A 129 -1.93 12.73 13.05
N ILE A 130 -0.70 13.22 13.15
CA ILE A 130 0.23 12.85 14.22
C ILE A 130 0.59 14.09 15.04
N GLN A 131 0.75 13.91 16.34
CA GLN A 131 1.22 14.95 17.24
C GLN A 131 2.69 14.69 17.59
N THR A 132 3.50 15.74 17.64
CA THR A 132 4.81 15.66 18.30
C THR A 132 4.57 15.45 19.79
N LYS A 133 4.96 14.29 20.33
CA LYS A 133 5.15 14.18 21.77
C LYS A 133 6.26 15.17 22.15
N ASN A 134 5.91 16.18 22.93
CA ASN A 134 6.90 17.05 23.55
C ASN A 134 7.78 16.21 24.48
N GLY A 135 9.06 16.05 24.11
CA GLY A 135 10.12 15.58 25.01
C GLY A 135 10.20 14.07 25.23
N SER A 136 11.41 13.55 25.05
CA SER A 136 11.91 12.19 25.34
C SER A 136 11.45 11.06 24.40
N CYS A 137 12.35 10.77 23.46
CA CYS A 137 12.50 9.45 22.87
C CYS A 137 13.02 8.50 23.96
N CYS A 138 12.14 7.63 24.48
CA CYS A 138 12.57 6.41 25.14
C CYS A 138 12.23 5.26 24.19
N ILE A 139 13.28 4.56 23.73
CA ILE A 139 13.21 3.33 22.95
C ILE A 139 12.90 2.18 23.91
#